data_AF-A0A3C0G534-F1
#
_entry.id   AF-A0A3C0G534-F1
#
_cell.length_a   1.000
_cell.length_b   1.000
_cell.length_c   1.000
_cell.angle_alpha   90.00
_cell.angle_beta   90.00
_cell.angle_gamma   90.00
#
_symmetry.space_group_name_H-M   'P 1'
#
loop_
_entity.id
_entity.type
_entity.pdbx_description
1 polymer ?
#
loop_
_entity_poly.entity_id
_entity_poly.type
_entity_poly.pdbx_seq_one_letter_code
_entity_poly.pdbx_strand_id
1 'polypeptide(L)'
;VIQKAEEDNSVKFWTLSSRGVVKAIPLIFKKFLESNGFYKFCPDGQKNYVFVKVTNNLIENTTEKEIKDFILNYLHDLDDMAIYNYFADQTRLFKEDFLSLLGTIDVYFIEDSKDTSYLYFENCAVKITKSAIEVIDYLELQGFVWRDQIIPRPYYPSETETNDYSLFIENVSDQDKERILMMRSTLGFLLHSYKNISYCPAVILNDEHISDTANGG
;
A
#
# COMPACT_ATOMS: atom_id res chain seq x y z
N VAL A 1 -24.97 -16.30 43.40
CA VAL A 1 -23.60 -16.46 42.86
C VAL A 1 -23.70 -16.25 41.37
N ILE A 2 -23.48 -15.02 40.89
CA ILE A 2 -23.47 -14.67 39.47
C ILE A 2 -22.03 -14.23 39.22
N GLN A 3 -21.21 -15.17 38.76
CA GLN A 3 -19.80 -14.91 38.45
C GLN A 3 -19.71 -14.53 36.97
N LYS A 4 -19.47 -13.22 36.77
CA LYS A 4 -18.74 -12.58 35.67
C LYS A 4 -18.68 -13.36 34.34
N ALA A 5 -19.63 -13.05 33.47
CA ALA A 5 -19.36 -12.97 32.04
C ALA A 5 -18.56 -11.68 31.77
N GLU A 6 -17.25 -11.75 31.96
CA GLU A 6 -16.35 -10.89 31.19
C GLU A 6 -16.03 -11.70 29.92
N GLU A 7 -16.87 -11.53 28.89
CA GLU A 7 -16.64 -12.11 27.57
C GLU A 7 -15.41 -11.41 26.97
N ASP A 8 -14.27 -12.04 27.23
CA ASP A 8 -13.00 -11.90 26.53
C ASP A 8 -13.27 -12.07 25.02
N ASN A 9 -13.51 -10.94 24.34
CA ASN A 9 -13.83 -10.86 22.91
C ASN A 9 -12.63 -11.22 22.00
N SER A 10 -11.57 -11.81 22.57
CA SER A 10 -10.41 -12.29 21.84
C SER A 10 -10.76 -13.55 21.05
N VAL A 11 -10.47 -13.55 19.75
CA VAL A 11 -10.67 -14.71 18.90
C VAL A 11 -9.64 -15.78 19.30
N LYS A 12 -10.11 -16.88 19.89
CA LYS A 12 -9.26 -18.02 20.30
C LYS A 12 -9.10 -18.99 19.15
N PHE A 13 -7.99 -18.87 18.42
CA PHE A 13 -7.61 -19.80 17.35
C PHE A 13 -6.80 -21.02 17.86
N TRP A 14 -6.88 -21.32 19.15
CA TRP A 14 -6.23 -22.45 19.79
C TRP A 14 -7.13 -23.13 20.83
N THR A 15 -6.78 -24.34 21.23
CA THR A 15 -7.33 -25.03 22.41
C THR A 15 -6.25 -25.22 23.46
N LEU A 16 -6.58 -25.02 24.73
CA LEU A 16 -5.75 -25.43 25.88
C LEU A 16 -6.45 -26.58 26.61
N SER A 17 -5.81 -27.75 26.65
CA SER A 17 -6.34 -28.88 27.41
C SER A 17 -6.11 -28.71 28.92
N SER A 18 -6.86 -29.43 29.74
CA SER A 18 -6.66 -29.49 31.20
C SER A 18 -5.26 -29.97 31.63
N ARG A 19 -4.49 -30.57 30.71
CA ARG A 19 -3.09 -30.99 30.91
C ARG A 19 -2.06 -29.96 30.43
N GLY A 20 -2.49 -28.75 30.06
CA GLY A 20 -1.61 -27.69 29.56
C GLY A 20 -1.18 -27.82 28.10
N VAL A 21 -1.69 -28.80 27.36
CA VAL A 21 -1.35 -28.97 25.93
C VAL A 21 -2.09 -27.92 25.09
N VAL A 22 -1.34 -27.07 24.39
CA VAL A 22 -1.83 -26.09 23.40
C VAL A 22 -1.91 -26.75 22.02
N LYS A 23 -2.97 -26.46 21.27
CA LYS A 23 -3.11 -26.83 19.85
C LYS A 23 -3.74 -25.71 19.05
N ALA A 24 -3.17 -25.38 17.89
CA ALA A 24 -3.82 -24.47 16.95
C ALA A 24 -5.05 -25.11 16.30
N ILE A 25 -6.07 -24.31 16.01
CA ILE A 25 -7.27 -24.69 15.26
C ILE A 25 -7.15 -24.06 13.85
N PRO A 26 -6.72 -24.80 12.81
CA PRO A 26 -6.35 -24.22 11.52
C PRO A 26 -7.45 -23.36 10.87
N LEU A 27 -8.71 -23.79 10.96
CA LEU A 27 -9.84 -23.04 10.40
C LEU A 27 -10.08 -21.70 11.10
N ILE A 28 -9.92 -21.64 12.43
CA ILE A 28 -10.09 -20.39 13.18
C ILE A 28 -8.87 -19.49 12.98
N PHE A 29 -7.67 -20.07 12.92
CA PHE A 29 -6.45 -19.34 12.58
C PHE A 29 -6.53 -18.67 11.20
N LYS A 30 -7.01 -19.41 10.19
CA LYS A 30 -7.34 -18.88 8.86
C LYS A 30 -8.27 -17.67 8.96
N LYS A 31 -9.44 -17.86 9.60
CA LYS A 31 -10.45 -16.81 9.72
C LYS A 31 -9.95 -15.58 10.47
N PHE A 32 -9.11 -15.79 11.48
CA PHE A 32 -8.48 -14.70 12.23
C PHE A 32 -7.52 -13.89 11.36
N LEU A 33 -6.69 -14.55 10.55
CA LEU A 33 -5.82 -13.85 9.60
C LEU A 33 -6.64 -13.07 8.56
N GLU A 34 -7.67 -13.68 7.98
CA GLU A 34 -8.54 -13.03 7.00
C GLU A 34 -9.33 -11.85 7.60
N SER A 35 -9.83 -11.97 8.83
CA SER A 35 -10.50 -10.87 9.53
C SER A 35 -9.56 -9.70 9.85
N ASN A 36 -8.25 -9.95 9.88
CA ASN A 36 -7.21 -8.94 10.05
C ASN A 36 -6.57 -8.51 8.71
N GLY A 37 -7.20 -8.86 7.58
CA GLY A 37 -6.84 -8.35 6.27
C GLY A 37 -5.82 -9.20 5.51
N PHE A 38 -5.36 -10.33 6.03
CA PHE A 38 -4.37 -11.17 5.35
C PHE A 38 -5.02 -12.08 4.31
N TYR A 39 -4.58 -11.94 3.05
CA TYR A 39 -5.08 -12.70 1.91
C TYR A 39 -3.94 -13.08 0.97
N LYS A 40 -4.25 -13.94 0.01
CA LYS A 40 -3.44 -14.12 -1.19
C LYS A 40 -3.96 -13.20 -2.29
N PHE A 41 -3.07 -12.67 -3.10
CA PHE A 41 -3.40 -11.95 -4.33
C PHE A 41 -2.68 -12.59 -5.50
N CYS A 42 -3.41 -12.81 -6.60
CA CYS A 42 -2.86 -13.33 -7.84
C CYS A 42 -2.83 -12.19 -8.86
N PRO A 43 -1.66 -11.61 -9.17
CA PRO A 43 -1.56 -10.58 -10.20
C PRO A 43 -2.01 -11.11 -11.56
N ASP A 44 -2.65 -10.25 -12.35
CA ASP A 44 -3.16 -10.63 -13.67
C ASP A 44 -2.07 -11.25 -14.55
N GLY A 45 -2.40 -12.39 -15.15
CA GLY A 45 -1.49 -13.14 -16.01
C GLY A 45 -0.40 -13.94 -15.28
N GLN A 46 -0.35 -13.91 -13.95
CA GLN A 46 0.61 -14.69 -13.16
C GLN A 46 -0.02 -15.96 -12.58
N LYS A 47 0.79 -17.03 -12.48
CA LYS A 47 0.38 -18.31 -11.86
C LYS A 47 0.67 -18.37 -10.36
N ASN A 48 1.53 -17.49 -9.88
CA ASN A 48 1.96 -17.45 -8.48
C ASN A 48 1.16 -16.37 -7.75
N TYR A 49 0.81 -16.65 -6.50
CA TYR A 49 0.25 -15.63 -5.62
C TYR A 49 1.35 -14.96 -4.80
N VAL A 50 1.03 -13.76 -4.30
CA VAL A 50 1.74 -13.11 -3.21
C VAL A 50 0.82 -12.99 -2.01
N PHE A 51 1.38 -12.89 -0.80
CA PHE A 51 0.58 -12.53 0.36
C PHE A 51 0.41 -11.01 0.39
N VAL A 52 -0.80 -10.57 0.72
CA VAL A 52 -1.12 -9.16 0.89
C VAL A 52 -1.87 -8.94 2.19
N LYS A 53 -1.76 -7.73 2.71
CA LYS A 53 -2.59 -7.24 3.79
C LYS A 53 -3.47 -6.10 3.29
N VAL A 54 -4.77 -6.25 3.51
CA VAL A 54 -5.80 -5.29 3.11
C VAL A 54 -6.23 -4.50 4.34
N THR A 55 -6.16 -3.17 4.26
CA THR A 55 -6.68 -2.27 5.30
C THR A 55 -7.51 -1.21 4.61
N ASN A 56 -8.83 -1.23 4.80
CA ASN A 56 -9.78 -0.44 4.02
C ASN A 56 -9.57 -0.70 2.51
N ASN A 57 -9.28 0.34 1.73
CA ASN A 57 -9.00 0.27 0.29
C ASN A 57 -7.50 0.22 -0.04
N LEU A 58 -6.63 0.06 0.97
CA LEU A 58 -5.18 -0.02 0.78
C LEU A 58 -4.71 -1.48 0.83
N ILE A 59 -3.87 -1.84 -0.13
CA ILE A 59 -3.22 -3.15 -0.23
C ILE A 59 -1.72 -2.96 -0.05
N GLU A 60 -1.12 -3.76 0.82
CA GLU A 60 0.33 -3.86 0.95
C GLU A 60 0.79 -5.29 0.72
N ASN A 61 1.98 -5.46 0.15
CA ASN A 61 2.64 -6.75 0.14
C ASN A 61 2.97 -7.16 1.56
N THR A 62 2.84 -8.44 1.87
CA THR A 62 3.28 -8.98 3.15
C THR A 62 3.98 -10.31 2.98
N THR A 63 4.63 -10.75 4.06
CA THR A 63 5.45 -11.95 4.10
C THR A 63 5.03 -12.86 5.23
N GLU A 64 5.45 -14.12 5.14
CA GLU A 64 5.36 -15.10 6.23
C GLU A 64 5.86 -14.56 7.58
N LYS A 65 6.93 -13.77 7.54
CA LYS A 65 7.56 -13.17 8.73
C LYS A 65 6.66 -12.13 9.36
N GLU A 66 6.10 -11.22 8.56
CA GLU A 66 5.20 -10.18 9.05
C GLU A 66 3.88 -10.77 9.57
N ILE A 67 3.35 -11.83 8.92
CA ILE A 67 2.21 -12.59 9.43
C ILE A 67 2.54 -13.22 10.79
N LYS A 68 3.75 -13.78 10.94
CA LYS A 68 4.22 -14.35 12.20
C LYS A 68 4.32 -13.29 13.28
N ASP A 69 4.98 -12.17 12.98
CA ASP A 69 5.16 -11.07 13.93
C ASP A 69 3.81 -10.49 14.36
N PHE A 70 2.86 -10.34 13.42
CA PHE A 70 1.49 -9.94 13.73
C PHE A 70 0.82 -10.89 14.74
N ILE A 71 0.90 -12.20 14.52
CA ILE A 71 0.30 -13.20 15.42
C ILE A 71 0.98 -13.20 16.79
N LEU A 72 2.31 -13.12 16.83
CA LEU A 72 3.05 -13.12 18.08
C LEU A 72 2.79 -11.86 18.89
N ASN A 73 2.70 -10.69 18.25
CA ASN A 73 2.33 -9.44 18.91
C ASN A 73 0.91 -9.52 19.48
N TYR A 74 -0.06 -10.03 18.70
CA TYR A 74 -1.42 -10.24 19.19
C TYR A 74 -1.46 -11.18 20.41
N LEU A 75 -0.71 -12.29 20.40
CA LEU A 75 -0.65 -13.23 21.51
C LEU A 75 0.10 -12.66 22.73
N HIS A 76 1.08 -11.79 22.51
CA HIS A 76 1.79 -11.08 23.56
C HIS A 76 0.85 -10.15 24.33
N ASP A 77 -0.01 -9.43 23.61
CA ASP A 77 -1.00 -8.51 24.21
C ASP A 77 -2.07 -9.25 25.05
N LEU A 78 -2.27 -10.56 24.83
CA LEU A 78 -3.15 -11.40 25.64
C LEU A 78 -2.53 -11.89 26.95
N ASP A 79 -1.22 -11.64 27.17
CA ASP A 79 -0.46 -11.98 28.38
C ASP A 79 -0.49 -13.49 28.77
N ASP A 80 -0.62 -14.39 27.79
CA ASP A 80 -0.51 -15.84 28.01
C ASP A 80 0.75 -16.40 27.34
N MET A 81 1.80 -16.51 28.16
CA MET A 81 3.11 -16.99 27.74
C MET A 81 3.13 -18.43 27.24
N ALA A 82 2.23 -19.31 27.70
CA ALA A 82 2.21 -20.69 27.25
C ALA A 82 1.71 -20.78 25.80
N ILE A 83 0.71 -19.97 25.46
CA ILE A 83 0.17 -19.88 24.10
C ILE A 83 1.20 -19.21 23.18
N TYR A 84 1.75 -18.07 23.60
CA TYR A 84 2.78 -17.36 22.84
C TYR A 84 3.94 -18.28 22.45
N ASN A 85 4.53 -18.98 23.43
CA ASN A 85 5.66 -19.88 23.19
C ASN A 85 5.31 -21.02 22.23
N TYR A 86 4.10 -21.60 22.36
CA TYR A 86 3.64 -22.63 21.42
C TYR A 86 3.61 -22.14 19.97
N PHE A 87 3.07 -20.95 19.71
CA PHE A 87 3.03 -20.39 18.35
C PHE A 87 4.41 -19.93 17.88
N ALA A 88 5.26 -19.40 18.77
CA ALA A 88 6.63 -19.02 18.43
C ALA A 88 7.45 -20.20 17.90
N ASP A 89 7.31 -21.36 18.55
CA ASP A 89 7.98 -22.63 18.20
C ASP A 89 7.36 -23.32 16.98
N GLN A 90 6.07 -23.10 16.71
CA GLN A 90 5.36 -23.76 15.62
C GLN A 90 5.59 -23.08 14.26
N THR A 91 6.81 -23.24 13.74
CA THR A 91 7.24 -22.68 12.44
C THR A 91 6.35 -23.09 11.27
N ARG A 92 5.77 -24.30 11.30
CA ARG A 92 4.91 -24.82 10.22
C ARG A 92 3.69 -23.93 9.94
N LEU A 93 3.14 -23.26 10.96
CA LEU A 93 1.94 -22.41 10.79
C LEU A 93 2.21 -21.14 9.99
N PHE A 94 3.48 -20.77 9.83
CA PHE A 94 3.91 -19.55 9.17
C PHE A 94 4.70 -19.82 7.89
N LYS A 95 4.64 -21.05 7.37
CA LYS A 95 5.21 -21.39 6.05
C LYS A 95 4.17 -21.22 4.96
N GLU A 96 4.62 -20.90 3.76
CA GLU A 96 3.81 -20.76 2.56
C GLU A 96 2.85 -21.94 2.36
N ASP A 97 3.34 -23.18 2.50
CA ASP A 97 2.52 -24.39 2.37
C ASP A 97 1.29 -24.36 3.28
N PHE A 98 1.45 -23.92 4.53
CA PHE A 98 0.34 -23.81 5.46
C PHE A 98 -0.52 -22.60 5.13
N LEU A 99 0.09 -21.43 4.95
CA LEU A 99 -0.60 -20.16 4.66
C LEU A 99 -1.30 -20.15 3.29
N SER A 100 -1.01 -21.10 2.40
CA SER A 100 -1.75 -21.36 1.17
C SER A 100 -3.24 -21.59 1.42
N LEU A 101 -3.62 -21.92 2.66
CA LEU A 101 -5.00 -22.02 3.13
C LEU A 101 -5.77 -20.69 3.10
N LEU A 102 -5.09 -19.54 3.05
CA LEU A 102 -5.73 -18.22 3.02
C LEU A 102 -6.55 -18.07 1.73
N GLY A 103 -7.65 -17.33 1.83
CA GLY A 103 -8.45 -16.96 0.67
C GLY A 103 -7.65 -16.11 -0.32
N THR A 104 -7.96 -16.24 -1.60
CA THR A 104 -7.50 -15.31 -2.63
C THR A 104 -8.50 -14.17 -2.73
N ILE A 105 -8.01 -12.93 -2.63
CA ILE A 105 -8.82 -11.75 -2.89
C ILE A 105 -8.72 -11.38 -4.38
N ASP A 106 -9.87 -11.06 -4.96
CA ASP A 106 -9.96 -10.46 -6.30
C ASP A 106 -10.08 -8.95 -6.12
N VAL A 107 -9.11 -8.21 -6.63
CA VAL A 107 -8.95 -6.78 -6.37
C VAL A 107 -8.88 -6.02 -7.68
N TYR A 108 -9.70 -5.00 -7.80
CA TYR A 108 -9.66 -4.06 -8.89
C TYR A 108 -8.78 -2.88 -8.48
N PHE A 109 -7.62 -2.73 -9.11
CA PHE A 109 -6.74 -1.59 -8.89
C PHE A 109 -7.21 -0.39 -9.70
N ILE A 110 -7.09 0.80 -9.11
CA ILE A 110 -7.34 2.02 -9.84
C ILE A 110 -6.12 2.35 -10.69
N GLU A 111 -6.40 2.50 -11.98
CA GLU A 111 -5.40 2.84 -12.99
C GLU A 111 -5.73 4.20 -13.60
N ASP A 112 -4.68 4.93 -13.95
CA ASP A 112 -4.83 6.12 -14.75
C ASP A 112 -5.32 5.76 -16.16
N SER A 113 -6.11 6.65 -16.75
CA SER A 113 -6.47 6.58 -18.16
C SER A 113 -5.82 7.73 -18.92
N LYS A 114 -5.93 7.76 -20.24
CA LYS A 114 -5.42 8.87 -21.07
C LYS A 114 -5.86 10.27 -20.58
N ASP A 115 -7.04 10.38 -19.98
CA ASP A 115 -7.66 11.65 -19.61
C ASP A 115 -7.81 11.83 -18.09
N THR A 116 -7.32 10.89 -17.28
CA THR A 116 -7.49 10.92 -15.82
C THR A 116 -6.27 10.32 -15.14
N SER A 117 -5.72 11.05 -14.17
CA SER A 117 -4.65 10.59 -13.29
C SER A 117 -5.07 10.63 -11.83
N TYR A 118 -4.57 9.69 -11.04
CA TYR A 118 -4.79 9.60 -9.60
C TYR A 118 -3.49 9.79 -8.85
N LEU A 119 -3.51 10.65 -7.83
CA LEU A 119 -2.43 10.78 -6.85
C LEU A 119 -2.99 10.45 -5.48
N TYR A 120 -2.24 9.63 -4.74
CA TYR A 120 -2.70 9.12 -3.45
C TYR A 120 -1.88 9.76 -2.33
N PHE A 121 -2.56 10.40 -1.38
CA PHE A 121 -1.97 11.06 -0.22
C PHE A 121 -2.45 10.39 1.06
N GLU A 122 -1.81 10.66 2.20
CA GLU A 122 -2.14 10.00 3.47
C GLU A 122 -3.63 10.15 3.87
N ASN A 123 -4.24 11.29 3.56
CA ASN A 123 -5.61 11.62 3.95
C ASN A 123 -6.66 11.40 2.84
N CYS A 124 -6.27 11.32 1.57
CA CYS A 124 -7.23 11.21 0.46
C CYS A 124 -6.56 10.79 -0.85
N ALA A 125 -7.36 10.31 -1.79
CA ALA A 125 -7.00 10.25 -3.20
C ALA A 125 -7.38 11.57 -3.90
N VAL A 126 -6.59 11.97 -4.89
CA VAL A 126 -6.86 13.12 -5.74
C VAL A 126 -6.95 12.65 -7.17
N LYS A 127 -8.10 12.89 -7.80
CA LYS A 127 -8.34 12.60 -9.21
C LYS A 127 -8.16 13.87 -10.03
N ILE A 128 -7.24 13.84 -10.98
CA ILE A 128 -6.89 14.96 -11.84
C ILE A 128 -7.36 14.64 -13.26
N THR A 129 -8.10 15.57 -13.83
CA THR A 129 -8.47 15.58 -15.25
C THR A 129 -7.98 16.87 -15.89
N LYS A 130 -8.14 17.02 -17.20
CA LYS A 130 -7.85 18.29 -17.89
C LYS A 130 -8.58 19.50 -17.29
N SER A 131 -9.76 19.29 -16.72
CA SER A 131 -10.67 20.37 -16.30
C SER A 131 -10.86 20.51 -14.81
N ALA A 132 -10.47 19.50 -14.01
CA ALA A 132 -10.84 19.44 -12.61
C ALA A 132 -9.84 18.64 -11.77
N ILE A 133 -9.75 19.02 -10.50
CA ILE A 133 -9.08 18.28 -9.43
C ILE A 133 -10.16 17.91 -8.41
N GLU A 134 -10.41 16.63 -8.23
CA GLU A 134 -11.43 16.08 -7.33
C GLU A 134 -10.75 15.37 -6.16
N VAL A 135 -11.13 15.70 -4.93
CA VAL A 135 -10.66 15.01 -3.71
C VAL A 135 -11.64 13.89 -3.38
N ILE A 136 -11.11 12.68 -3.13
CA ILE A 136 -11.89 11.46 -2.91
C ILE A 136 -11.44 10.82 -1.59
N ASP A 137 -12.39 10.51 -0.71
CA ASP A 137 -12.13 9.70 0.49
C ASP A 137 -11.82 8.25 0.08
N TYR A 138 -10.85 7.61 0.74
CA TYR A 138 -10.51 6.21 0.45
C TYR A 138 -11.70 5.25 0.61
N LEU A 139 -12.67 5.56 1.49
CA LEU A 139 -13.88 4.75 1.67
C LEU A 139 -14.84 4.86 0.48
N GLU A 140 -14.77 5.95 -0.29
CA GLU A 140 -15.56 6.18 -1.51
C GLU A 140 -14.84 5.68 -2.77
N LEU A 141 -13.60 5.21 -2.61
CA LEU A 141 -12.77 4.76 -3.71
C LEU A 141 -13.29 3.43 -4.26
N GLN A 142 -13.64 3.40 -5.54
CA GLN A 142 -14.21 2.21 -6.21
C GLN A 142 -13.15 1.20 -6.64
N GLY A 143 -12.16 0.96 -5.79
CA GLY A 143 -11.04 0.06 -6.04
C GLY A 143 -10.00 0.12 -4.94
N PHE A 144 -8.91 -0.61 -5.17
CA PHE A 144 -7.79 -0.70 -4.26
C PHE A 144 -6.57 0.05 -4.77
N VAL A 145 -5.72 0.47 -3.82
CA VAL A 145 -4.48 1.20 -4.07
C VAL A 145 -3.34 0.52 -3.34
N TRP A 146 -2.17 0.47 -3.96
CA TRP A 146 -0.98 0.00 -3.28
C TRP A 146 -0.53 1.02 -2.23
N ARG A 147 -0.31 0.57 -0.98
CA ARG A 147 0.17 1.46 0.09
C ARG A 147 1.49 2.15 -0.27
N ASP A 148 2.34 1.51 -1.07
CA ASP A 148 3.61 2.08 -1.53
C ASP A 148 3.43 3.25 -2.53
N GLN A 149 2.24 3.42 -3.11
CA GLN A 149 1.91 4.56 -3.97
C GLN A 149 1.41 5.78 -3.17
N ILE A 150 1.23 5.65 -1.85
CA ILE A 150 0.84 6.77 -1.01
C ILE A 150 2.01 7.73 -0.84
N ILE A 151 1.82 8.98 -1.26
CA ILE A 151 2.72 10.08 -0.97
C ILE A 151 2.63 10.37 0.53
N PRO A 152 3.75 10.33 1.29
CA PRO A 152 3.77 10.40 2.76
C PRO A 152 3.62 11.84 3.27
N ARG A 153 2.51 12.47 2.88
CA ARG A 153 2.05 13.77 3.38
C ARG A 153 0.54 13.91 3.14
N PRO A 154 -0.16 14.75 3.93
CA PRO A 154 -1.52 15.13 3.61
C PRO A 154 -1.58 16.05 2.37
N TYR A 155 -2.68 15.94 1.64
CA TYR A 155 -3.08 16.88 0.60
C TYR A 155 -4.03 17.93 1.16
N TYR A 156 -3.76 19.18 0.79
CA TYR A 156 -4.63 20.32 1.05
C TYR A 156 -4.86 21.05 -0.28
N PRO A 157 -6.13 21.26 -0.69
CA PRO A 157 -6.42 22.07 -1.87
C PRO A 157 -5.82 23.47 -1.73
N SER A 158 -5.20 23.96 -2.80
CA SER A 158 -4.72 25.35 -2.88
C SER A 158 -5.66 26.15 -3.77
N GLU A 159 -6.00 27.36 -3.34
CA GLU A 159 -6.76 28.32 -4.16
C GLU A 159 -5.87 29.05 -5.16
N THR A 160 -4.54 29.00 -4.98
CA THR A 160 -3.57 29.69 -5.82
C THR A 160 -2.57 28.73 -6.44
N GLU A 161 -2.21 28.99 -7.70
CA GLU A 161 -1.10 28.30 -8.37
C GLU A 161 0.26 28.92 -8.03
N THR A 162 0.28 30.16 -7.53
CA THR A 162 1.49 30.86 -7.11
C THR A 162 1.98 30.32 -5.77
N ASN A 163 3.15 29.69 -5.78
CA ASN A 163 3.85 29.17 -4.60
C ASN A 163 5.35 29.01 -4.89
N ASP A 164 6.12 28.58 -3.89
CA ASP A 164 7.57 28.40 -4.03
C ASP A 164 7.95 27.44 -5.15
N TYR A 165 7.13 26.41 -5.39
CA TYR A 165 7.38 25.45 -6.47
C TYR A 165 7.09 26.04 -7.84
N SER A 166 6.04 26.85 -8.01
CA SER A 166 5.78 27.54 -9.27
C SER A 166 6.90 28.52 -9.61
N LEU A 167 7.39 29.27 -8.61
CA LEU A 167 8.52 30.19 -8.76
C LEU A 167 9.82 29.43 -9.10
N PHE A 168 10.04 28.27 -8.47
CA PHE A 168 11.17 27.40 -8.82
C PHE A 168 11.11 26.97 -10.29
N ILE A 169 9.96 26.50 -10.78
CA ILE A 169 9.78 26.10 -12.19
C ILE A 169 10.00 27.28 -13.14
N GLU A 170 9.52 28.48 -12.79
CA GLU A 170 9.76 29.69 -13.57
C GLU A 170 11.25 30.04 -13.64
N ASN A 171 11.96 29.99 -12.52
CA ASN A 171 13.38 30.32 -12.44
C ASN A 171 14.25 29.33 -13.23
N VAL A 172 14.05 28.01 -13.09
CA VAL A 172 14.84 27.02 -13.85
C VAL A 172 14.49 26.99 -15.35
N SER A 173 13.40 27.66 -15.74
CA SER A 173 12.97 27.79 -17.13
C SER A 173 13.33 29.15 -17.72
N ASP A 174 14.15 29.97 -17.05
CA ASP A 174 14.51 31.34 -17.45
C ASP A 174 13.29 32.24 -17.71
N GLN A 175 12.19 31.97 -16.99
CA GLN A 175 10.89 32.63 -17.17
C GLN A 175 10.31 32.52 -18.60
N ASP A 176 10.89 31.67 -19.46
CA ASP A 176 10.41 31.44 -20.81
C ASP A 176 9.14 30.59 -20.80
N LYS A 177 8.09 31.09 -21.46
CA LYS A 177 6.76 30.46 -21.41
C LYS A 177 6.73 29.08 -22.04
N GLU A 178 7.51 28.86 -23.10
CA GLU A 178 7.56 27.54 -23.77
C GLU A 178 8.33 26.54 -22.91
N ARG A 179 9.46 26.93 -22.33
CA ARG A 179 10.23 26.10 -21.39
C ARG A 179 9.42 25.74 -20.15
N ILE A 180 8.71 26.69 -19.56
CA ILE A 180 7.81 26.45 -18.43
C ILE A 180 6.75 25.41 -18.81
N LEU A 181 6.10 25.57 -19.97
CA LEU A 181 5.08 24.64 -20.44
C LEU A 181 5.67 23.24 -20.68
N MET A 182 6.85 23.15 -21.30
CA MET A 182 7.54 21.88 -21.50
C MET A 182 7.92 21.20 -20.19
N MET A 183 8.48 21.94 -19.23
CA MET A 183 8.85 21.42 -17.92
C MET A 183 7.62 20.89 -17.18
N ARG A 184 6.53 21.67 -17.12
CA ARG A 184 5.25 21.25 -16.51
C ARG A 184 4.66 20.02 -17.19
N SER A 185 4.70 19.96 -18.52
CA SER A 185 4.21 18.81 -19.30
C SER A 185 5.06 17.56 -19.05
N THR A 186 6.37 17.73 -18.90
CA THR A 186 7.32 16.65 -18.60
C THR A 186 7.12 16.10 -17.19
N LEU A 187 6.94 16.98 -16.19
CA LEU A 187 6.59 16.57 -14.82
C LEU A 187 5.24 15.85 -14.78
N GLY A 188 4.23 16.41 -15.47
CA GLY A 188 2.93 15.77 -15.61
C GLY A 188 3.05 14.39 -16.26
N PHE A 189 3.87 14.26 -17.32
CA PHE A 189 4.21 12.96 -17.88
C PHE A 189 4.81 12.06 -16.80
N LEU A 190 5.90 12.44 -16.13
CA LEU A 190 6.57 11.58 -15.13
C LEU A 190 5.65 11.10 -13.98
N LEU A 191 4.67 11.91 -13.58
CA LEU A 191 3.69 11.56 -12.54
C LEU A 191 2.56 10.64 -13.04
N HIS A 192 2.23 10.71 -14.33
CA HIS A 192 1.09 10.00 -14.90
C HIS A 192 1.45 8.54 -15.21
N SER A 193 0.68 7.58 -14.67
CA SER A 193 0.97 6.14 -14.81
C SER A 193 0.51 5.54 -16.15
N TYR A 194 -0.51 6.13 -16.79
CA TYR A 194 -0.91 5.77 -18.16
C TYR A 194 0.19 6.12 -19.18
N LYS A 195 0.89 5.10 -19.68
CA LYS A 195 1.93 5.21 -20.71
C LYS A 195 1.57 4.38 -21.92
N ASN A 196 1.86 4.92 -23.11
CA ASN A 196 1.88 4.11 -24.31
C ASN A 196 3.13 3.23 -24.29
N ILE A 197 2.94 1.91 -24.29
CA ILE A 197 4.03 0.91 -24.25
C ILE A 197 5.03 1.11 -25.40
N SER A 198 4.58 1.61 -26.55
CA SER A 198 5.43 1.91 -27.71
C SER A 198 6.19 3.24 -27.61
N TYR A 199 5.90 4.08 -26.60
CA TYR A 199 6.49 5.40 -26.41
C TYR A 199 7.02 5.55 -24.98
N CYS A 200 8.29 5.18 -24.80
CA CYS A 200 9.03 5.28 -23.54
C CYS A 200 10.23 6.25 -23.71
N PRO A 201 9.99 7.58 -23.75
CA PRO A 201 11.07 8.55 -23.85
C PRO A 201 11.88 8.59 -22.56
N ALA A 202 13.20 8.72 -22.67
CA ALA A 202 14.05 9.11 -21.55
C ALA A 202 13.99 10.63 -21.36
N VAL A 203 13.68 11.07 -20.15
CA VAL A 203 13.71 12.49 -19.78
C VAL A 203 15.08 12.81 -19.19
N ILE A 204 15.81 13.72 -19.82
CA ILE A 204 17.11 14.21 -19.35
C ILE A 204 16.96 15.70 -19.06
N LEU A 205 17.21 16.10 -17.82
CA LEU A 205 17.25 17.50 -17.41
C LEU A 205 18.72 17.94 -17.37
N ASN A 206 19.07 18.94 -18.17
CA ASN A 206 20.42 19.52 -18.22
C ASN A 206 20.37 20.98 -17.78
N ASP A 207 21.53 21.48 -17.36
CA ASP A 207 21.74 22.90 -17.10
C ASP A 207 21.67 23.72 -18.40
N GLU A 208 21.42 25.03 -18.27
CA GLU A 208 21.29 25.99 -19.36
C GLU A 208 22.55 26.05 -20.26
N HIS A 209 23.72 25.81 -19.65
CA HIS A 209 25.00 25.76 -20.35
C HIS A 209 25.54 24.34 -20.44
N ILE A 210 25.42 23.74 -21.62
CA ILE A 210 26.24 22.58 -21.98
C ILE A 210 27.65 23.14 -22.27
N SER A 211 28.54 23.13 -21.29
CA SER A 211 29.94 23.40 -21.57
C SER A 211 30.51 22.21 -22.35
N ASP A 212 31.08 22.45 -23.54
CA ASP A 212 31.76 21.42 -24.34
C ASP A 212 32.97 20.77 -23.62
N THR A 213 33.39 21.33 -22.49
CA THR A 213 34.41 20.76 -21.63
C THR A 213 33.79 19.82 -20.60
N ALA A 214 34.07 18.53 -20.77
CA ALA A 214 33.75 17.48 -19.80
C ALA A 214 34.51 17.72 -18.48
N ASN A 215 33.84 18.31 -17.49
CA ASN A 215 34.27 18.26 -16.10
C ASN A 215 33.53 17.08 -15.46
N GLY A 216 34.13 15.89 -15.59
CA GLY A 216 33.56 14.64 -15.11
C GLY A 216 33.13 14.70 -13.64
N GLY A 217 31.99 14.07 -13.36
CA GLY A 217 31.53 13.70 -12.02
C GLY A 217 31.60 12.19 -11.82
#